data_AF-A0A1W9KPG6-F1
#
_entry.id   AF-A0A1W9KPG6-F1
#
_cell.length_a   1.000
_cell.length_b   1.000
_cell.length_c   1.000
_cell.angle_alpha   90.00
_cell.angle_beta   90.00
_cell.angle_gamma   90.00
#
_symmetry.space_group_name_H-M   'P 1'
#
loop_
_entity.id
_entity.type
_entity.pdbx_description
1 polymer ?
#
loop_
_entity_poly.entity_id
_entity_poly.type
_entity_poly.pdbx_seq_one_letter_code
_entity_poly.pdbx_strand_id
1 'polypeptide(L)'
;MLGAICGDIIGSWYEFRNIKVKDFQPLFHKGAKFTDDTVCTVAVADALVHDLDPVVTLQRWGREYWSNGGWGQRFNLWLADDNPQPYNSWGNGAAMRVSAAGLLGTSLDDALDLAHRVTVITHDHPEGLKGAQATAAAIWLARNRKNSEEIRQALVERFGYRLDMTVDEIRPGYKFTESSKDSVPQALVCALEATDFEDAVRNAVSIGGDSDTIAAIAGSVAEARFGIPDDIAAKAWSFLPVDMRSVMTALYEQAQP
;
A
#
# COMPACT_ATOMS: atom_id res chain seq x y z
N MET A 1 -6.70 -3.80 -4.28
CA MET A 1 -5.30 -4.12 -4.64
C MET A 1 -4.81 -3.25 -5.80
N LEU A 2 -5.53 -3.18 -6.93
CA LEU A 2 -5.19 -2.33 -8.08
C LEU A 2 -5.04 -0.86 -7.69
N GLY A 3 -5.75 -0.38 -6.67
CA GLY A 3 -5.60 0.96 -6.13
C GLY A 3 -4.23 1.22 -5.52
N ALA A 4 -3.63 0.21 -4.87
CA ALA A 4 -2.25 0.29 -4.39
C ALA A 4 -1.27 0.42 -5.56
N ILE A 5 -1.47 -0.39 -6.59
CA ILE A 5 -0.65 -0.38 -7.81
C ILE A 5 -0.79 0.93 -8.57
N CYS A 6 -2.01 1.48 -8.69
CA CYS A 6 -2.23 2.81 -9.25
C CYS A 6 -1.42 3.87 -8.48
N GLY A 7 -1.50 3.83 -7.14
CA GLY A 7 -0.78 4.72 -6.26
C GLY A 7 0.73 4.67 -6.46
N ASP A 8 1.31 3.47 -6.40
CA ASP A 8 2.72 3.21 -6.71
C ASP A 8 3.09 3.81 -8.07
N ILE A 9 2.43 3.38 -9.15
CA ILE A 9 2.79 3.81 -10.51
C ILE A 9 2.75 5.33 -10.62
N ILE A 10 1.67 5.97 -10.17
CA ILE A 10 1.50 7.42 -10.25
C ILE A 10 2.55 8.14 -9.39
N GLY A 11 2.81 7.65 -8.17
CA GLY A 11 3.73 8.24 -7.21
C GLY A 11 5.21 8.04 -7.55
N SER A 12 5.57 6.98 -8.28
CA SER A 12 6.95 6.59 -8.60
C SER A 12 7.76 7.70 -9.29
N TRP A 13 7.10 8.54 -10.09
CA TRP A 13 7.76 9.65 -10.76
C TRP A 13 8.15 10.76 -9.78
N TYR A 14 7.38 10.93 -8.71
CA TYR A 14 7.40 12.03 -7.76
C TYR A 14 8.16 11.72 -6.45
N GLU A 15 8.49 10.46 -6.17
CA GLU A 15 9.23 10.03 -4.97
C GLU A 15 10.51 10.86 -4.72
N PHE A 16 11.36 10.98 -5.74
CA PHE A 16 12.56 11.84 -5.72
C PHE A 16 12.37 13.19 -6.45
N ARG A 17 11.13 13.51 -6.80
CA ARG A 17 10.73 14.75 -7.51
C ARG A 17 9.45 15.31 -6.91
N ASN A 18 9.45 15.48 -5.58
CA ASN A 18 8.24 15.81 -4.85
C ASN A 18 7.54 17.05 -5.42
N ILE A 19 6.23 16.95 -5.56
CA ILE A 19 5.35 18.05 -5.95
C ILE A 19 4.44 18.38 -4.78
N LYS A 20 4.38 19.65 -4.41
CA LYS A 20 3.54 20.15 -3.29
C LYS A 20 2.24 20.76 -3.77
N VAL A 21 1.72 20.25 -4.89
CA VAL A 21 0.52 20.75 -5.56
C VAL A 21 -0.32 19.55 -5.99
N LYS A 22 -1.64 19.64 -5.80
CA LYS A 22 -2.59 18.54 -6.03
C LYS A 22 -2.99 18.34 -7.49
N ASP A 23 -3.14 19.43 -8.24
CA ASP A 23 -3.51 19.41 -9.66
C ASP A 23 -2.27 19.28 -10.58
N PHE A 24 -1.48 18.23 -10.34
CA PHE A 24 -0.36 17.89 -11.22
C PHE A 24 -0.86 17.14 -12.46
N GLN A 25 -0.20 17.37 -13.60
CA GLN A 25 -0.56 16.76 -14.87
C GLN A 25 0.69 16.34 -15.65
N PRO A 26 0.63 15.23 -16.41
CA PRO A 26 -0.45 14.24 -16.43
C PRO A 26 -0.48 13.39 -15.14
N LEU A 27 -1.63 12.78 -14.83
CA LEU A 27 -1.75 11.86 -13.68
C LEU A 27 -0.75 10.70 -13.77
N PHE A 28 -0.75 9.99 -14.90
CA PHE A 28 0.29 9.00 -15.23
C PHE A 28 1.42 9.67 -16.00
N HIS A 29 2.51 10.02 -15.32
CA HIS A 29 3.67 10.60 -15.98
C HIS A 29 4.31 9.60 -16.96
N LYS A 30 4.90 10.09 -18.07
CA LYS A 30 5.55 9.23 -19.09
C LYS A 30 6.72 8.39 -18.56
N GLY A 31 7.29 8.79 -17.41
CA GLY A 31 8.37 8.10 -16.72
C GLY A 31 7.91 7.33 -15.48
N ALA A 32 6.60 7.26 -15.24
CA ALA A 32 6.02 6.42 -14.21
C ALA A 32 6.25 4.93 -14.54
N LYS A 33 6.42 4.12 -13.50
CA LYS A 33 6.53 2.66 -13.55
C LYS A 33 6.04 2.12 -12.22
N PHE A 34 5.69 0.84 -12.14
CA PHE A 34 5.50 0.20 -10.84
C PHE A 34 6.86 -0.01 -10.15
N THR A 35 6.89 -0.05 -8.82
CA THR A 35 8.10 -0.26 -8.00
C THR A 35 8.01 -1.56 -7.20
N ASP A 36 8.83 -1.71 -6.15
CA ASP A 36 8.75 -2.84 -5.24
C ASP A 36 7.44 -2.89 -4.47
N ASP A 37 6.73 -1.77 -4.30
CA ASP A 37 5.37 -1.68 -3.77
C ASP A 37 4.42 -2.64 -4.49
N THR A 38 4.32 -2.52 -5.82
CA THR A 38 3.49 -3.42 -6.64
C THR A 38 4.00 -4.85 -6.58
N VAL A 39 5.31 -5.08 -6.70
CA VAL A 39 5.86 -6.44 -6.69
C VAL A 39 5.54 -7.14 -5.37
N CYS A 40 5.75 -6.45 -4.24
CA CYS A 40 5.45 -6.96 -2.92
C CYS A 40 3.95 -7.12 -2.69
N THR A 41 3.13 -6.20 -3.20
CA THR A 41 1.66 -6.30 -3.13
C THR A 41 1.16 -7.54 -3.86
N VAL A 42 1.69 -7.82 -5.05
CA VAL A 42 1.38 -9.04 -5.82
C VAL A 42 1.86 -10.28 -5.08
N ALA A 43 3.08 -10.26 -4.54
CA ALA A 43 3.63 -11.40 -3.81
C ALA A 43 2.79 -11.75 -2.57
N VAL A 44 2.35 -10.74 -1.82
CA VAL A 44 1.47 -10.92 -0.66
C VAL A 44 0.10 -11.46 -1.10
N ALA A 45 -0.47 -10.91 -2.17
CA ALA A 45 -1.74 -11.42 -2.72
C ALA A 45 -1.64 -12.89 -3.13
N ASP A 46 -0.59 -13.25 -3.85
CA ASP A 46 -0.33 -14.62 -4.29
C ASP A 46 -0.18 -15.59 -3.11
N ALA A 47 0.55 -15.17 -2.07
CA ALA A 47 0.71 -15.97 -0.85
C ALA A 47 -0.61 -16.22 -0.13
N LEU A 48 -1.47 -15.20 -0.04
CA LEU A 48 -2.76 -15.32 0.66
C LEU A 48 -3.81 -16.09 -0.14
N VAL A 49 -3.91 -15.84 -1.44
CA VAL A 49 -4.90 -16.49 -2.33
C VAL A 49 -4.63 -17.99 -2.44
N HIS A 50 -3.36 -18.38 -2.56
CA HIS A 50 -2.96 -19.76 -2.77
C HIS A 50 -2.45 -20.46 -1.50
N ASP A 51 -2.60 -19.82 -0.33
CA ASP A 51 -2.10 -20.29 0.98
C ASP A 51 -0.63 -20.77 0.95
N LEU A 52 0.22 -19.98 0.28
CA LEU A 52 1.64 -20.27 0.15
C LEU A 52 2.43 -19.71 1.34
N ASP A 53 3.67 -20.17 1.47
CA ASP A 53 4.64 -19.59 2.41
C ASP A 53 4.97 -18.15 1.97
N PRO A 54 4.72 -17.12 2.82
CA PRO A 54 4.99 -15.73 2.47
C PRO A 54 6.48 -15.44 2.22
N VAL A 55 7.40 -16.12 2.92
CA VAL A 55 8.85 -15.92 2.74
C VAL A 55 9.25 -16.34 1.33
N VAL A 56 8.89 -17.58 0.97
CA VAL A 56 9.22 -18.16 -0.34
C VAL A 56 8.58 -17.33 -1.46
N THR A 57 7.33 -16.92 -1.28
CA THR A 57 6.58 -16.19 -2.30
C THR A 57 7.15 -14.78 -2.52
N LEU A 58 7.45 -14.02 -1.45
CA LEU A 58 8.08 -12.71 -1.56
C LEU A 58 9.48 -12.78 -2.18
N GLN A 59 10.31 -13.76 -1.79
CA GLN A 59 11.61 -13.95 -2.42
C GLN A 59 11.49 -14.31 -3.89
N ARG A 60 10.57 -15.19 -4.27
CA ARG A 60 10.36 -15.58 -5.68
C ARG A 60 10.01 -14.37 -6.54
N TRP A 61 8.98 -13.60 -6.16
CA TRP A 61 8.58 -12.40 -6.89
C TRP A 61 9.65 -11.32 -6.88
N GLY A 62 10.29 -11.07 -5.73
CA GLY A 62 11.36 -10.09 -5.61
C GLY A 62 12.61 -10.44 -6.43
N ARG A 63 12.96 -11.74 -6.55
CA ARG A 63 14.07 -12.20 -7.41
C ARG A 63 13.72 -12.11 -8.89
N GLU A 64 12.50 -12.49 -9.28
CA GLU A 64 12.03 -12.38 -10.67
C GLU A 64 12.04 -10.92 -11.15
N TYR A 65 11.54 -10.00 -10.31
CA TYR A 65 11.43 -8.58 -10.61
C TYR A 65 12.55 -7.73 -10.01
N TRP A 66 13.68 -8.35 -9.65
CA TRP A 66 14.77 -7.68 -8.92
C TRP A 66 15.24 -6.40 -9.60
N SER A 67 15.34 -6.43 -10.93
CA SER A 67 15.82 -5.29 -11.74
C SER A 67 14.89 -4.07 -11.72
N ASN A 68 13.65 -4.21 -11.24
CA ASN A 68 12.70 -3.12 -11.16
C ASN A 68 13.15 -1.99 -10.20
N GLY A 69 13.83 -2.39 -9.12
CA GLY A 69 14.35 -1.50 -8.07
C GLY A 69 13.31 -1.09 -7.04
N GLY A 70 13.67 -0.11 -6.20
CA GLY A 70 12.87 0.38 -5.07
C GLY A 70 13.18 -0.31 -3.73
N TRP A 71 13.85 -1.48 -3.77
CA TRP A 71 14.19 -2.25 -2.59
C TRP A 71 14.99 -1.48 -1.54
N GLY A 72 14.44 -1.38 -0.33
CA GLY A 72 15.21 -0.97 0.85
C GLY A 72 16.43 -1.87 1.07
N GLN A 73 17.56 -1.30 1.52
CA GLN A 73 18.85 -2.00 1.57
C GLN A 73 18.80 -3.35 2.29
N ARG A 74 18.16 -3.42 3.46
CA ARG A 74 18.03 -4.67 4.24
C ARG A 74 17.06 -5.65 3.59
N PHE A 75 16.00 -5.15 2.96
CA PHE A 75 15.06 -5.99 2.25
C PHE A 75 15.72 -6.63 1.02
N ASN A 76 16.57 -5.89 0.31
CA ASN A 76 17.38 -6.40 -0.78
C ASN A 76 18.29 -7.56 -0.33
N LEU A 77 18.95 -7.42 0.83
CA LEU A 77 19.75 -8.51 1.41
C LEU A 77 18.87 -9.70 1.79
N TRP A 78 17.71 -9.45 2.39
CA TRP A 78 16.72 -10.49 2.74
C TRP A 78 16.22 -11.25 1.50
N LEU A 79 16.02 -10.58 0.36
CA LEU A 79 15.62 -11.23 -0.89
C LEU A 79 16.74 -12.14 -1.45
N ALA A 80 18.01 -11.79 -1.26
CA ALA A 80 19.16 -12.60 -1.71
C ALA A 80 19.54 -13.75 -0.77
N ASP A 81 19.07 -13.76 0.47
CA ASP A 81 19.43 -14.78 1.46
C ASP A 81 18.75 -16.12 1.15
N ASP A 82 19.45 -17.24 1.29
CA ASP A 82 18.88 -18.58 1.12
C ASP A 82 18.05 -19.01 2.34
N ASN A 83 18.29 -18.42 3.51
CA ASN A 83 17.54 -18.68 4.74
C ASN A 83 17.24 -17.36 5.48
N PRO A 84 16.41 -16.48 4.88
CA PRO A 84 16.18 -15.16 5.40
C PRO A 84 15.49 -15.19 6.78
N GLN A 85 15.85 -14.26 7.65
CA GLN A 85 15.18 -14.03 8.94
C GLN A 85 14.59 -12.62 9.00
N PRO A 86 13.52 -12.39 9.77
CA PRO A 86 13.07 -11.03 10.08
C PRO A 86 14.22 -10.19 10.66
N TYR A 87 14.27 -8.90 10.34
CA TYR A 87 15.41 -8.03 10.64
C TYR A 87 15.01 -6.76 11.41
N ASN A 88 13.93 -6.83 12.19
CA ASN A 88 13.39 -5.78 13.03
C ASN A 88 13.11 -4.48 12.26
N SER A 89 12.52 -4.62 11.07
CA SER A 89 12.19 -3.48 10.20
C SER A 89 10.97 -2.72 10.75
N TRP A 90 11.13 -1.41 10.91
CA TRP A 90 10.08 -0.47 11.35
C TRP A 90 9.50 0.35 10.18
N GLY A 91 9.94 0.07 8.96
CA GLY A 91 9.61 0.85 7.78
C GLY A 91 8.17 0.66 7.25
N ASN A 92 7.78 1.55 6.35
CA ASN A 92 6.50 1.58 5.64
C ASN A 92 6.34 0.46 4.59
N GLY A 93 7.44 -0.23 4.23
CA GLY A 93 7.43 -1.43 3.40
C GLY A 93 6.50 -2.55 3.87
N ALA A 94 6.11 -2.54 5.14
CA ALA A 94 5.05 -3.38 5.69
C ALA A 94 3.65 -2.97 5.19
N ALA A 95 3.31 -1.68 5.27
CA ALA A 95 1.98 -1.16 5.01
C ALA A 95 1.61 -1.10 3.53
N MET A 96 2.59 -0.84 2.66
CA MET A 96 2.35 -0.67 1.21
C MET A 96 1.82 -1.93 0.51
N ARG A 97 2.11 -3.12 1.07
CA ARG A 97 1.89 -4.41 0.41
C ARG A 97 0.76 -5.27 0.95
N VAL A 98 0.03 -4.81 1.98
CA VAL A 98 -0.97 -5.63 2.70
C VAL A 98 -2.40 -5.48 2.19
N SER A 99 -2.59 -4.88 1.01
CA SER A 99 -3.94 -4.62 0.50
C SER A 99 -4.79 -5.89 0.37
N ALA A 100 -4.19 -7.02 -0.02
CA ALA A 100 -4.87 -8.30 -0.11
C ALA A 100 -5.40 -8.80 1.23
N ALA A 101 -4.72 -8.55 2.36
CA ALA A 101 -5.18 -8.97 3.69
C ALA A 101 -6.50 -8.26 4.07
N GLY A 102 -6.58 -6.95 3.82
CA GLY A 102 -7.80 -6.18 4.06
C GLY A 102 -8.95 -6.55 3.10
N LEU A 103 -8.63 -7.01 1.89
CA LEU A 103 -9.63 -7.47 0.92
C LEU A 103 -10.16 -8.87 1.24
N LEU A 104 -9.30 -9.81 1.65
CA LEU A 104 -9.67 -11.22 1.87
C LEU A 104 -10.24 -11.49 3.27
N GLY A 105 -9.97 -10.62 4.25
CA GLY A 105 -10.42 -10.82 5.62
C GLY A 105 -11.94 -10.95 5.72
N THR A 106 -12.38 -12.03 6.36
CA THR A 106 -13.80 -12.34 6.63
C THR A 106 -14.35 -11.60 7.84
N SER A 107 -13.45 -11.12 8.70
CA SER A 107 -13.71 -10.24 9.84
C SER A 107 -12.57 -9.25 10.00
N LEU A 108 -12.75 -8.22 10.83
CA LEU A 108 -11.66 -7.29 11.13
C LEU A 108 -10.45 -8.01 11.73
N ASP A 109 -10.66 -8.91 12.71
CA ASP A 109 -9.56 -9.63 13.35
C ASP A 109 -8.86 -10.57 12.35
N ASP A 110 -9.60 -11.24 11.46
CA ASP A 110 -9.03 -12.04 10.38
C ASP A 110 -8.18 -11.20 9.41
N ALA A 111 -8.65 -10.02 9.00
CA ALA A 111 -7.86 -9.09 8.18
C ALA A 111 -6.54 -8.68 8.86
N LEU A 112 -6.57 -8.49 10.18
CA LEU A 112 -5.40 -8.14 10.98
C LEU A 112 -4.41 -9.31 11.14
N ASP A 113 -4.92 -10.53 11.26
CA ASP A 113 -4.12 -11.75 11.34
C ASP A 113 -3.45 -12.08 10.00
N LEU A 114 -4.19 -11.95 8.88
CA LEU A 114 -3.64 -12.07 7.54
C LEU A 114 -2.53 -11.03 7.30
N ALA A 115 -2.74 -9.78 7.69
CA ALA A 115 -1.75 -8.72 7.57
C ALA A 115 -0.51 -9.02 8.43
N HIS A 116 -0.69 -9.51 9.66
CA HIS A 116 0.42 -9.90 10.53
C HIS A 116 1.26 -11.03 9.91
N ARG A 117 0.61 -12.10 9.43
CA ARG A 117 1.25 -13.29 8.83
C ARG A 117 2.26 -12.92 7.73
N VAL A 118 1.90 -11.98 6.85
CA VAL A 118 2.73 -11.59 5.69
C VAL A 118 3.72 -10.45 6.00
N THR A 119 3.61 -9.85 7.19
CA THR A 119 4.44 -8.71 7.60
C THR A 119 5.61 -9.14 8.48
N VAL A 120 5.34 -9.99 9.49
CA VAL A 120 6.30 -10.38 10.54
C VAL A 120 7.57 -11.05 9.99
N ILE A 121 7.50 -11.62 8.79
CA ILE A 121 8.63 -12.26 8.09
C ILE A 121 9.78 -11.29 7.72
N THR A 122 9.54 -9.99 7.78
CA THR A 122 10.53 -8.93 7.46
C THR A 122 10.47 -7.76 8.45
N HIS A 123 9.25 -7.40 8.87
CA HIS A 123 8.94 -6.28 9.75
C HIS A 123 8.32 -6.82 11.04
N ASP A 124 9.16 -7.35 11.93
CA ASP A 124 8.81 -7.80 13.28
C ASP A 124 8.93 -6.69 14.33
N HIS A 125 9.25 -5.45 13.92
CA HIS A 125 9.18 -4.28 14.79
C HIS A 125 7.72 -3.85 15.02
N PRO A 126 7.32 -3.46 16.26
CA PRO A 126 5.95 -3.06 16.57
C PRO A 126 5.37 -1.98 15.64
N GLU A 127 6.13 -0.96 15.27
CA GLU A 127 5.67 0.11 14.35
C GLU A 127 5.43 -0.38 12.91
N GLY A 128 6.20 -1.36 12.43
CA GLY A 128 5.98 -1.95 11.11
C GLY A 128 4.70 -2.79 11.08
N LEU A 129 4.53 -3.67 12.08
CA LEU A 129 3.31 -4.47 12.27
C LEU A 129 2.07 -3.59 12.42
N LYS A 130 2.16 -2.55 13.24
CA LYS A 130 1.10 -1.57 13.47
C LYS A 130 0.66 -0.88 12.18
N GLY A 131 1.60 -0.44 11.35
CA GLY A 131 1.29 0.22 10.07
C GLY A 131 0.58 -0.70 9.08
N ALA A 132 1.05 -1.95 8.96
CA ALA A 132 0.40 -2.98 8.16
C ALA A 132 -1.03 -3.25 8.63
N GLN A 133 -1.20 -3.51 9.93
CA GLN A 133 -2.49 -3.80 10.52
C GLN A 133 -3.48 -2.63 10.41
N ALA A 134 -3.03 -1.39 10.62
CA ALA A 134 -3.87 -0.21 10.43
C ALA A 134 -4.32 -0.04 8.97
N THR A 135 -3.44 -0.30 8.01
CA THR A 135 -3.78 -0.23 6.58
C THR A 135 -4.79 -1.31 6.21
N ALA A 136 -4.58 -2.56 6.63
CA ALA A 136 -5.52 -3.66 6.39
C ALA A 136 -6.88 -3.40 7.06
N ALA A 137 -6.90 -2.87 8.28
CA ALA A 137 -8.12 -2.47 8.97
C ALA A 137 -8.89 -1.39 8.21
N ALA A 138 -8.20 -0.36 7.72
CA ALA A 138 -8.83 0.72 6.95
C ALA A 138 -9.52 0.18 5.68
N ILE A 139 -8.84 -0.72 4.95
CA ILE A 139 -9.38 -1.38 3.75
C ILE A 139 -10.61 -2.23 4.11
N TRP A 140 -10.50 -3.07 5.14
CA TRP A 140 -11.60 -3.95 5.56
C TRP A 140 -12.83 -3.14 6.00
N LEU A 141 -12.64 -2.09 6.79
CA LEU A 141 -13.73 -1.22 7.25
C LEU A 141 -14.38 -0.48 6.08
N ALA A 142 -13.59 0.05 5.15
CA ALA A 142 -14.09 0.70 3.93
C ALA A 142 -14.94 -0.25 3.09
N ARG A 143 -14.46 -1.49 2.87
CA ARG A 143 -15.23 -2.55 2.19
C ARG A 143 -16.56 -2.87 2.87
N ASN A 144 -16.58 -2.81 4.21
CA ASN A 144 -17.76 -3.01 5.03
C ASN A 144 -18.60 -1.72 5.18
N ARG A 145 -18.45 -0.77 4.24
CA ARG A 145 -19.25 0.45 4.09
C ARG A 145 -19.18 1.39 5.30
N LYS A 146 -18.10 1.35 6.07
CA LYS A 146 -17.80 2.36 7.08
C LYS A 146 -17.42 3.67 6.41
N ASN A 147 -17.95 4.78 6.91
CA ASN A 147 -17.59 6.11 6.40
C ASN A 147 -16.22 6.54 6.94
N SER A 148 -15.66 7.64 6.41
CA SER A 148 -14.32 8.13 6.79
C SER A 148 -14.17 8.34 8.29
N GLU A 149 -15.20 8.87 8.97
CA GLU A 149 -15.10 9.18 10.39
C GLU A 149 -15.14 7.92 11.25
N GLU A 150 -15.99 6.94 10.90
CA GLU A 150 -15.99 5.63 11.56
C GLU A 150 -14.64 4.91 11.40
N ILE A 151 -14.04 4.97 10.20
CA ILE A 151 -12.71 4.39 9.96
C ILE A 151 -11.65 5.15 10.78
N ARG A 152 -11.66 6.48 10.74
CA ARG A 152 -10.73 7.34 11.49
C ARG A 152 -10.77 7.01 12.97
N GLN A 153 -11.97 6.97 13.56
CA GLN A 153 -12.17 6.65 14.97
C GLN A 153 -11.64 5.26 15.32
N ALA A 154 -11.97 4.24 14.53
CA ALA A 154 -11.49 2.87 14.77
C ALA A 154 -9.96 2.77 14.72
N LEU A 155 -9.31 3.48 13.79
CA LEU A 155 -7.86 3.48 13.69
C LEU A 155 -7.19 4.25 14.83
N VAL A 156 -7.76 5.38 15.26
CA VAL A 156 -7.28 6.14 16.42
C VAL A 156 -7.41 5.31 17.70
N GLU A 157 -8.56 4.66 17.93
CA GLU A 157 -8.81 3.87 19.13
C GLU A 157 -7.90 2.63 19.21
N ARG A 158 -7.74 1.92 18.09
CA ARG A 158 -7.02 0.64 18.07
C ARG A 158 -5.51 0.80 17.94
N PHE A 159 -5.03 1.84 17.25
CA PHE A 159 -3.61 2.03 16.96
C PHE A 159 -3.04 3.32 17.56
N GLY A 160 -3.85 4.24 18.08
CA GLY A 160 -3.34 5.49 18.67
C GLY A 160 -2.66 6.40 17.66
N TYR A 161 -3.03 6.31 16.37
CA TYR A 161 -2.56 7.27 15.37
C TYR A 161 -3.25 8.61 15.53
N ARG A 162 -2.54 9.68 15.14
CA ARG A 162 -3.14 11.00 14.99
C ARG A 162 -3.56 11.17 13.54
N LEU A 163 -4.86 11.21 13.32
CA LEU A 163 -5.49 11.33 12.00
C LEU A 163 -6.37 12.58 11.93
N ASP A 164 -6.19 13.55 12.81
CA ASP A 164 -7.02 14.76 12.94
C ASP A 164 -6.56 15.92 12.05
N MET A 165 -5.45 15.77 11.33
CA MET A 165 -4.94 16.76 10.39
C MET A 165 -5.64 16.65 9.04
N THR A 166 -5.75 17.78 8.34
CA THR A 166 -6.15 17.85 6.93
C THR A 166 -4.93 17.63 6.01
N VAL A 167 -5.17 17.23 4.76
CA VAL A 167 -4.10 17.10 3.74
C VAL A 167 -3.36 18.42 3.54
N ASP A 168 -4.07 19.55 3.58
CA ASP A 168 -3.49 20.89 3.40
C ASP A 168 -2.55 21.28 4.56
N GLU A 169 -2.85 20.87 5.78
CA GLU A 169 -1.97 21.07 6.94
C GLU A 169 -0.71 20.20 6.89
N ILE A 170 -0.80 18.98 6.34
CA ILE A 170 0.33 18.06 6.18
C ILE A 170 1.30 18.56 5.09
N ARG A 171 0.74 19.01 3.95
CA ARG A 171 1.48 19.29 2.71
C ARG A 171 2.75 20.15 2.87
N PRO A 172 2.74 21.31 3.56
CA PRO A 172 3.92 22.18 3.62
C PRO A 172 5.08 21.57 4.44
N GLY A 173 4.76 20.73 5.43
CA GLY A 173 5.75 20.24 6.40
C GLY A 173 6.25 18.82 6.14
N TYR A 174 5.49 17.99 5.43
CA TYR A 174 5.83 16.59 5.23
C TYR A 174 7.07 16.40 4.34
N LYS A 175 7.90 15.40 4.67
CA LYS A 175 9.18 15.11 4.02
C LYS A 175 9.35 13.62 3.82
N PHE A 176 10.27 13.25 2.93
CA PHE A 176 10.62 11.86 2.67
C PHE A 176 11.01 11.13 3.96
N THR A 177 10.39 9.99 4.20
CA THR A 177 10.66 9.10 5.33
C THR A 177 10.15 7.70 5.02
N GLU A 178 11.00 6.71 5.27
CA GLU A 178 10.64 5.29 5.22
C GLU A 178 9.93 4.83 6.51
N SER A 179 9.78 5.71 7.50
CA SER A 179 9.17 5.40 8.80
C SER A 179 7.69 5.09 8.70
N SER A 180 7.28 3.88 9.10
CA SER A 180 5.87 3.50 9.20
C SER A 180 5.08 4.50 10.08
N LYS A 181 5.63 4.86 11.24
CA LYS A 181 5.00 5.78 12.18
C LYS A 181 4.76 7.17 11.58
N ASP A 182 5.64 7.63 10.71
CA ASP A 182 5.58 8.98 10.16
C ASP A 182 4.87 9.04 8.80
N SER A 183 4.83 7.95 8.02
CA SER A 183 4.21 7.92 6.69
C SER A 183 2.81 7.30 6.66
N VAL A 184 2.56 6.19 7.35
CA VAL A 184 1.27 5.48 7.31
C VAL A 184 0.12 6.39 7.76
N PRO A 185 0.21 7.16 8.87
CA PRO A 185 -0.87 8.06 9.25
C PRO A 185 -1.19 9.12 8.19
N GLN A 186 -0.17 9.62 7.47
CA GLN A 186 -0.37 10.66 6.45
C GLN A 186 -1.03 10.09 5.19
N ALA A 187 -0.63 8.88 4.78
CA ALA A 187 -1.29 8.16 3.70
C ALA A 187 -2.75 7.86 4.04
N LEU A 188 -3.02 7.43 5.27
CA LEU A 188 -4.38 7.20 5.77
C LEU A 188 -5.21 8.49 5.79
N VAL A 189 -4.66 9.61 6.25
CA VAL A 189 -5.33 10.92 6.17
C VAL A 189 -5.66 11.27 4.71
N CYS A 190 -4.72 11.11 3.78
CA CYS A 190 -4.95 11.36 2.36
C CYS A 190 -6.12 10.53 1.79
N ALA A 191 -6.21 9.26 2.20
CA ALA A 191 -7.31 8.39 1.81
C ALA A 191 -8.63 8.74 2.48
N LEU A 192 -8.64 9.19 3.74
CA LEU A 192 -9.86 9.46 4.51
C LEU A 192 -10.49 10.83 4.20
N GLU A 193 -9.67 11.83 3.87
CA GLU A 193 -10.10 13.17 3.45
C GLU A 193 -10.55 13.23 1.98
N ALA A 194 -10.21 12.21 1.19
CA ALA A 194 -10.52 12.18 -0.23
C ALA A 194 -12.03 12.08 -0.51
N THR A 195 -12.44 12.69 -1.62
CA THR A 195 -13.82 12.65 -2.15
C THR A 195 -14.04 11.57 -3.20
N ASP A 196 -12.97 11.12 -3.86
CA ASP A 196 -12.97 10.03 -4.84
C ASP A 196 -11.57 9.37 -4.91
N PHE A 197 -11.44 8.37 -5.78
CA PHE A 197 -10.19 7.62 -5.95
C PHE A 197 -9.02 8.48 -6.44
N GLU A 198 -9.24 9.30 -7.47
CA GLU A 198 -8.18 10.13 -8.04
C GLU A 198 -7.74 11.19 -7.02
N ASP A 199 -8.70 11.76 -6.29
CA ASP A 199 -8.46 12.72 -5.21
C ASP A 199 -7.54 12.15 -4.13
N ALA A 200 -7.75 10.90 -3.70
CA ALA A 200 -6.91 10.23 -2.71
C ALA A 200 -5.46 10.06 -3.17
N VAL A 201 -5.27 9.60 -4.40
CA VAL A 201 -3.94 9.44 -5.00
C VAL A 201 -3.25 10.80 -5.16
N ARG A 202 -3.98 11.81 -5.63
CA ARG A 202 -3.47 13.19 -5.74
C ARG A 202 -3.12 13.79 -4.40
N ASN A 203 -3.92 13.55 -3.36
CA ASN A 203 -3.64 13.98 -2.00
C ASN A 203 -2.28 13.42 -1.57
N ALA A 204 -2.11 12.10 -1.68
CA ALA A 204 -0.91 11.38 -1.28
C ALA A 204 0.33 11.87 -2.04
N VAL A 205 0.28 11.99 -3.38
CA VAL A 205 1.40 12.54 -4.16
C VAL A 205 1.69 14.00 -3.80
N SER A 206 0.64 14.81 -3.58
CA SER A 206 0.80 16.24 -3.30
C SER A 206 1.40 16.54 -1.94
N ILE A 207 1.29 15.64 -0.95
CA ILE A 207 2.00 15.82 0.32
C ILE A 207 3.50 15.53 0.18
N GLY A 208 3.95 14.96 -0.94
CA GLY A 208 5.35 14.64 -1.22
C GLY A 208 5.93 13.59 -0.26
N GLY A 209 7.25 13.51 -0.18
CA GLY A 209 7.94 12.45 0.54
C GLY A 209 8.06 11.18 -0.31
N ASP A 210 7.94 10.03 0.34
CA ASP A 210 8.00 8.69 -0.26
C ASP A 210 6.69 8.42 -1.04
N SER A 211 6.61 9.02 -2.23
CA SER A 211 5.36 9.37 -2.90
C SER A 211 4.65 8.18 -3.54
N ASP A 212 5.39 7.21 -4.08
CA ASP A 212 4.88 5.89 -4.46
C ASP A 212 4.31 5.16 -3.25
N THR A 213 5.08 5.06 -2.15
CA THR A 213 4.65 4.32 -0.97
C THR A 213 3.39 4.87 -0.32
N ILE A 214 3.33 6.17 -0.07
CA ILE A 214 2.15 6.79 0.54
C ILE A 214 0.95 6.76 -0.41
N ALA A 215 1.17 6.87 -1.72
CA ALA A 215 0.10 6.76 -2.70
C ALA A 215 -0.40 5.31 -2.83
N ALA A 216 0.46 4.30 -2.71
CA ALA A 216 0.07 2.90 -2.71
C ALA A 216 -0.81 2.57 -1.50
N ILE A 217 -0.40 3.01 -0.30
CA ILE A 217 -1.22 2.87 0.90
C ILE A 217 -2.56 3.61 0.73
N ALA A 218 -2.54 4.88 0.33
CA ALA A 218 -3.76 5.67 0.19
C ALA A 218 -4.70 5.12 -0.88
N GLY A 219 -4.15 4.74 -2.04
CA GLY A 219 -4.88 4.18 -3.16
C GLY A 219 -5.54 2.84 -2.83
N SER A 220 -4.89 2.01 -2.00
CA SER A 220 -5.48 0.74 -1.55
C SER A 220 -6.76 0.93 -0.72
N VAL A 221 -6.76 1.93 0.16
CA VAL A 221 -7.93 2.31 0.97
C VAL A 221 -8.97 2.99 0.09
N ALA A 222 -8.54 3.90 -0.79
CA ALA A 222 -9.43 4.63 -1.69
C ALA A 222 -10.22 3.71 -2.63
N GLU A 223 -9.59 2.66 -3.17
CA GLU A 223 -10.29 1.64 -3.96
C GLU A 223 -11.42 0.98 -3.15
N ALA A 224 -11.17 0.61 -1.89
CA ALA A 224 -12.19 0.00 -1.05
C ALA A 224 -13.34 0.98 -0.71
N ARG A 225 -13.07 2.29 -0.72
CA ARG A 225 -14.08 3.33 -0.48
C ARG A 225 -14.90 3.68 -1.72
N PHE A 226 -14.27 3.76 -2.88
CA PHE A 226 -14.82 4.43 -4.06
C PHE A 226 -14.87 3.56 -5.32
N GLY A 227 -14.18 2.42 -5.33
CA GLY A 227 -13.77 1.77 -6.58
C GLY A 227 -12.69 2.58 -7.30
N ILE A 228 -12.40 2.21 -8.54
CA ILE A 228 -11.41 2.88 -9.40
C ILE A 228 -12.11 3.25 -10.70
N PRO A 229 -11.99 4.51 -11.20
CA PRO A 229 -12.46 4.87 -12.53
C PRO A 229 -11.87 3.97 -13.61
N ASP A 230 -12.68 3.56 -14.60
CA ASP A 230 -12.31 2.57 -15.62
C ASP A 230 -11.07 2.95 -16.42
N ASP A 231 -10.89 4.23 -16.72
CA ASP A 231 -9.74 4.75 -17.47
C ASP A 231 -8.44 4.68 -16.64
N ILE A 232 -8.51 5.02 -15.35
CA ILE A 232 -7.39 4.87 -14.41
C ILE A 232 -7.05 3.39 -14.22
N ALA A 233 -8.07 2.55 -14.01
CA ALA A 233 -7.90 1.11 -13.84
C ALA A 233 -7.26 0.47 -15.08
N ALA A 234 -7.79 0.75 -16.28
CA ALA A 234 -7.25 0.25 -17.54
C ALA A 234 -5.82 0.74 -17.78
N LYS A 235 -5.52 2.00 -17.43
CA LYS A 235 -4.18 2.55 -17.57
C LYS A 235 -3.20 1.85 -16.65
N ALA A 236 -3.49 1.71 -15.36
CA ALA A 236 -2.63 0.98 -14.42
C ALA A 236 -2.47 -0.50 -14.81
N TRP A 237 -3.55 -1.17 -15.22
CA TRP A 237 -3.52 -2.55 -15.70
C TRP A 237 -2.58 -2.75 -16.88
N SER A 238 -2.43 -1.75 -17.75
CA SER A 238 -1.52 -1.81 -18.91
C SER A 238 -0.03 -1.81 -18.55
N PHE A 239 0.34 -1.41 -17.33
CA PHE A 239 1.72 -1.50 -16.84
C PHE A 239 2.10 -2.91 -16.41
N LEU A 240 1.11 -3.77 -16.14
CA LEU A 240 1.35 -5.03 -15.46
C LEU A 240 1.63 -6.19 -16.44
N PRO A 241 2.66 -7.00 -16.18
CA PRO A 241 2.90 -8.24 -16.91
C PRO A 241 1.77 -9.26 -16.68
N VAL A 242 1.75 -10.32 -17.49
CA VAL A 242 0.64 -11.30 -17.52
C VAL A 242 0.51 -12.05 -16.19
N ASP A 243 1.62 -12.46 -15.61
CA ASP A 243 1.71 -13.19 -14.33
C ASP A 243 1.14 -12.39 -13.15
N MET A 244 1.49 -11.10 -13.02
CA MET A 244 0.91 -10.22 -12.00
C MET A 244 -0.60 -10.08 -12.17
N ARG A 245 -1.06 -9.90 -13.43
CA ARG A 245 -2.49 -9.82 -13.74
C ARG A 245 -3.24 -11.10 -13.37
N SER A 246 -2.63 -12.27 -13.57
CA SER A 246 -3.23 -13.55 -13.15
C SER A 246 -3.47 -13.63 -11.64
N VAL A 247 -2.50 -13.21 -10.81
CA VAL A 247 -2.67 -13.15 -9.35
C VAL A 247 -3.79 -12.18 -8.97
N MET A 248 -3.80 -11.01 -9.59
CA MET A 248 -4.83 -9.99 -9.31
C MET A 248 -6.23 -10.49 -9.65
N THR A 249 -6.40 -11.16 -10.79
CA THR A 249 -7.69 -11.75 -11.17
C THR A 249 -8.15 -12.77 -10.13
N ALA A 250 -7.27 -13.69 -9.72
CA ALA A 250 -7.60 -14.68 -8.70
C ALA A 250 -7.97 -14.04 -7.35
N LEU A 251 -7.23 -13.00 -6.93
CA LEU A 251 -7.56 -12.25 -5.71
C LEU A 251 -8.96 -11.63 -5.80
N TYR A 252 -9.28 -10.93 -6.88
CA TYR A 252 -10.59 -10.28 -7.01
C TYR A 252 -11.75 -11.26 -7.12
N GLU A 253 -11.54 -12.45 -7.71
CA GLU A 253 -12.52 -13.53 -7.74
C GLU A 253 -12.81 -14.07 -6.33
N GLN A 254 -11.77 -14.29 -5.52
CA GLN A 254 -11.93 -14.78 -4.15
C GLN A 254 -12.46 -13.70 -3.20
N ALA A 255 -12.10 -12.44 -3.43
CA ALA A 255 -12.48 -11.32 -2.60
C ALA A 255 -13.89 -10.79 -2.90
N GLN A 256 -14.67 -11.39 -3.82
CA GLN A 256 -16.04 -10.95 -4.08
C GLN A 256 -16.89 -11.04 -2.80
N PRO A 257 -17.81 -10.06 -2.56
CA PRO A 257 -18.68 -10.06 -1.37
C PRO A 257 -19.62 -11.27 -1.29
#